data_AF-A0A7W9DQK5-F1
#
_entry.id   AF-A0A7W9DQK5-F1
#
_cell.length_a   1.000
_cell.length_b   1.000
_cell.length_c   1.000
_cell.angle_alpha   90.00
_cell.angle_beta   90.00
_cell.angle_gamma   90.00
#
_symmetry.space_group_name_H-M   'P 1'
#
loop_
_entity.id
_entity.type
_entity.pdbx_description
1 polymer ?
#
loop_
_entity_poly.entity_id
_entity_poly.type
_entity_poly.pdbx_seq_one_letter_code
_entity_poly.pdbx_strand_id
1 'polypeptide(L)'
;MTTILDQQLVAHLYAPTDGPDAGAAYRALREIWRYCRLSLHMSEPIPGIGLPHLLPESPDSFPTGGEVALAAQERPGADCQAVLRRHHDLFNLSIALAPPEATAPDDGDWPWWRMLDLQWDAVLAQHTPHLVGEARLYLARVGDETGVRAAGPALYDHLNDLLPKAARGRPGRRGVPASDGLALWETVPAPDERPARRFLLAIAPGADPAASAWVWSRGDTAIPPLARYLLHAAKIRYELRVWLRDGQARQLRDTIERLATELRRLGAGAAVQAELLRLRRLDALMLHADLRALRHTVDIAADNLGRAFDLSALVAPDGPFADDAGLARSLLERLDDELAYLAMATDRATHLTAHDVPVLTPPAAAVIPPSPGRSSAPPPVSATGTSADDVPAVILPPSDPSVVTKPEAAQPSSIAARPVVPSLPGVADAKNVFVVHGRDEPVRQAVFTFLRALDLRPLQWEDLVKMTGKPSPFLGEVVAQSMLLAQAVVVVMTPEDVVHLHPDLYEPQESSAEARRALQARPNVLLELGMALAVHPDRTLIMLIGDQRPVTDLGGRNYVRVTGTPDFRVKIANRLRLAGCPVDTTGTDWLTAGDFTALTAHDRTP
;
A
#
# COMPACT_ATOMS: atom_id res chain seq x y z
N MET A 1 -38.74 -27.20 -6.78
CA MET A 1 -37.39 -26.95 -6.23
C MET A 1 -36.44 -26.80 -7.40
N THR A 2 -35.44 -25.93 -7.29
CA THR A 2 -34.38 -25.83 -8.30
C THR A 2 -33.45 -27.03 -8.18
N THR A 3 -33.24 -27.76 -9.27
CA THR A 3 -32.27 -28.86 -9.29
C THR A 3 -30.88 -28.30 -9.62
N ILE A 4 -29.90 -28.60 -8.77
CA ILE A 4 -28.47 -28.34 -9.05
C ILE A 4 -27.91 -29.51 -9.86
N LEU A 5 -27.15 -29.20 -10.91
CA LEU A 5 -26.63 -30.16 -11.88
C LEU A 5 -25.10 -30.18 -11.95
N ASP A 6 -24.44 -29.14 -11.43
CA ASP A 6 -22.97 -29.05 -11.26
C ASP A 6 -22.61 -27.90 -10.29
N GLN A 7 -21.43 -27.96 -9.68
CA GLN A 7 -20.79 -26.88 -8.92
C GLN A 7 -19.30 -26.79 -9.26
N GLN A 8 -18.85 -25.66 -9.79
CA GLN A 8 -17.43 -25.38 -10.08
C GLN A 8 -16.97 -24.10 -9.38
N LEU A 9 -15.65 -23.93 -9.22
CA LEU A 9 -15.02 -22.70 -8.76
C LEU A 9 -14.06 -22.16 -9.83
N VAL A 10 -14.17 -20.87 -10.15
CA VAL A 10 -13.16 -20.15 -10.95
C VAL A 10 -12.59 -19.02 -10.11
N ALA A 11 -11.27 -18.86 -10.12
CA ALA A 11 -10.56 -17.77 -9.45
C ALA A 11 -9.65 -17.02 -10.42
N HIS A 12 -9.65 -15.70 -10.31
CA HIS A 12 -8.74 -14.81 -11.05
C HIS A 12 -7.97 -13.95 -10.04
N LEU A 13 -6.65 -14.04 -10.09
CA LEU A 13 -5.74 -13.22 -9.29
C LEU A 13 -5.05 -12.20 -10.20
N TYR A 14 -4.90 -10.98 -9.69
CA TYR A 14 -4.25 -9.87 -10.38
C TYR A 14 -3.06 -9.37 -9.54
N ALA A 15 -1.89 -9.27 -10.16
CA ALA A 15 -0.63 -8.91 -9.48
C ALA A 15 0.17 -7.90 -10.32
N PRO A 16 0.88 -6.94 -9.70
CA PRO A 16 1.71 -5.98 -10.43
C PRO A 16 2.90 -6.67 -11.13
N THR A 17 3.27 -6.18 -12.32
CA THR A 17 4.50 -6.60 -13.02
C THR A 17 5.68 -5.66 -12.75
N ASP A 18 5.42 -4.47 -12.20
CA ASP A 18 6.36 -3.40 -11.91
C ASP A 18 6.03 -2.68 -10.59
N GLY A 19 6.80 -1.65 -10.22
CA GLY A 19 6.71 -1.01 -8.91
C GLY A 19 7.34 -1.84 -7.77
N PRO A 20 7.22 -1.37 -6.51
CA PRO A 20 7.94 -1.95 -5.37
C PRO A 20 7.47 -3.36 -5.00
N ASP A 21 6.17 -3.66 -5.16
CA ASP A 21 5.59 -4.93 -4.73
C ASP A 21 5.73 -6.06 -5.77
N ALA A 22 6.09 -5.79 -7.02
CA ALA A 22 6.14 -6.80 -8.10
C ALA A 22 7.02 -8.02 -7.76
N GLY A 23 8.16 -7.80 -7.10
CA GLY A 23 9.04 -8.88 -6.65
C GLY A 23 8.46 -9.74 -5.52
N ALA A 24 7.51 -9.24 -4.73
CA ALA A 24 6.75 -10.02 -3.75
C ALA A 24 5.54 -10.70 -4.42
N ALA A 25 4.80 -9.96 -5.23
CA ALA A 25 3.64 -10.44 -6.00
C ALA A 25 3.99 -11.63 -6.90
N TYR A 26 5.12 -11.56 -7.62
CA TYR A 26 5.55 -12.67 -8.48
C TYR A 26 5.94 -13.92 -7.68
N ARG A 27 6.58 -13.77 -6.51
CA ARG A 27 6.87 -14.90 -5.61
C ARG A 27 5.57 -15.57 -5.12
N ALA A 28 4.60 -14.77 -4.69
CA ALA A 28 3.27 -15.25 -4.32
C ALA A 28 2.58 -16.01 -5.47
N LEU A 29 2.61 -15.49 -6.71
CA LEU A 29 2.09 -16.21 -7.88
C LEU A 29 2.79 -17.56 -8.11
N ARG A 30 4.11 -17.65 -7.90
CA ARG A 30 4.86 -18.91 -8.01
C ARG A 30 4.53 -19.90 -6.92
N GLU A 31 4.28 -19.44 -5.69
CA GLU A 31 3.90 -20.27 -4.55
C GLU A 31 2.48 -20.84 -4.76
N ILE A 32 1.54 -20.02 -5.22
CA ILE A 32 0.19 -20.44 -5.64
C ILE A 32 0.26 -21.43 -6.81
N TRP A 33 1.07 -21.15 -7.84
CA TRP A 33 1.28 -22.07 -8.98
C TRP A 33 1.82 -23.43 -8.53
N ARG A 34 2.77 -23.43 -7.58
CA ARG A 34 3.36 -24.64 -6.99
C ARG A 34 2.34 -25.41 -6.13
N TYR A 35 1.47 -24.73 -5.39
CA TYR A 35 0.36 -25.37 -4.69
C TYR A 35 -0.59 -26.06 -5.67
N CYS A 36 -0.97 -25.39 -6.77
CA CYS A 36 -1.79 -25.99 -7.81
C CYS A 36 -1.17 -27.28 -8.38
N ARG A 37 0.16 -27.32 -8.57
CA ARG A 37 0.87 -28.56 -8.97
C ARG A 37 0.80 -29.67 -7.92
N LEU A 38 1.12 -29.33 -6.66
CA LEU A 38 1.37 -30.33 -5.62
C LEU A 38 0.09 -30.80 -4.90
N SER A 39 -0.80 -29.88 -4.58
CA SER A 39 -1.99 -30.12 -3.75
C SER A 39 -3.28 -30.25 -4.58
N LEU A 40 -3.34 -29.62 -5.76
CA LEU A 40 -4.47 -29.78 -6.70
C LEU A 40 -4.13 -30.71 -7.88
N HIS A 41 -2.94 -31.31 -7.86
CA HIS A 41 -2.43 -32.27 -8.85
C HIS A 41 -2.39 -31.76 -10.30
N MET A 42 -2.23 -30.46 -10.50
CA MET A 42 -2.07 -29.88 -11.84
C MET A 42 -0.65 -30.08 -12.40
N SER A 43 -0.24 -31.33 -12.61
CA SER A 43 1.14 -31.67 -12.99
C SER A 43 1.45 -31.49 -14.47
N GLU A 44 0.47 -31.60 -15.36
CA GLU A 44 0.71 -31.73 -16.81
C GLU A 44 0.59 -30.40 -17.56
N PRO A 45 1.23 -30.26 -18.75
CA PRO A 45 0.94 -29.16 -19.67
C PRO A 45 -0.42 -29.38 -20.36
N ILE A 46 -1.18 -28.30 -20.60
CA ILE A 46 -2.45 -28.40 -21.32
C ILE A 46 -2.19 -28.82 -22.79
N PRO A 47 -2.80 -29.91 -23.29
CA PRO A 47 -2.58 -30.41 -24.66
C PRO A 47 -2.89 -29.37 -25.73
N GLY A 48 -2.10 -29.36 -26.82
CA GLY A 48 -2.30 -28.49 -27.98
C GLY A 48 -1.94 -27.01 -27.77
N ILE A 49 -1.84 -26.53 -26.52
CA ILE A 49 -1.58 -25.11 -26.21
C ILE A 49 -0.09 -24.72 -26.34
N GLY A 50 0.84 -25.66 -26.08
CA GLY A 50 2.28 -25.44 -26.30
C GLY A 50 2.97 -24.48 -25.30
N LEU A 51 2.30 -24.09 -24.21
CA LEU A 51 2.88 -23.29 -23.13
C LEU A 51 3.66 -24.14 -22.11
N PRO A 52 4.64 -23.56 -21.41
CA PRO A 52 5.32 -24.24 -20.29
C PRO A 52 4.38 -24.41 -19.09
N HIS A 53 4.58 -25.47 -18.31
CA HIS A 53 3.87 -25.73 -17.05
C HIS A 53 4.71 -25.43 -15.79
N LEU A 54 5.93 -24.92 -15.97
CA LEU A 54 6.84 -24.48 -14.90
C LEU A 54 7.10 -22.97 -15.02
N LEU A 55 7.10 -22.27 -13.89
CA LEU A 55 7.43 -20.84 -13.84
C LEU A 55 8.92 -20.63 -13.53
N PRO A 56 9.61 -19.71 -14.23
CA PRO A 56 11.01 -19.35 -13.97
C PRO A 56 11.18 -18.72 -12.58
N GLU A 57 12.43 -18.60 -12.10
CA GLU A 57 12.71 -17.95 -10.80
C GLU A 57 12.42 -16.44 -10.80
N SER A 58 12.64 -15.77 -11.94
CA SER A 58 12.44 -14.33 -12.15
C SER A 58 11.52 -14.08 -13.34
N PRO A 59 10.66 -13.03 -13.33
CA PRO A 59 9.75 -12.74 -14.43
C PRO A 59 10.48 -12.13 -15.66
N ASP A 60 11.76 -11.78 -15.55
CA ASP A 60 12.57 -11.12 -16.60
C ASP A 60 12.65 -11.91 -17.92
N SER A 61 12.40 -13.22 -17.86
CA SER A 61 12.38 -14.10 -19.03
C SER A 61 11.05 -14.10 -19.80
N PHE A 62 10.02 -13.42 -19.29
CA PHE A 62 8.75 -13.24 -19.99
C PHE A 62 8.76 -12.01 -20.92
N PRO A 63 7.90 -12.00 -21.96
CA PRO A 63 7.71 -10.82 -22.79
C PRO A 63 7.33 -9.56 -21.98
N THR A 64 7.96 -8.45 -22.33
CA THR A 64 7.71 -7.13 -21.75
C THR A 64 6.56 -6.42 -22.47
N GLY A 65 5.41 -6.31 -21.80
CA GLY A 65 4.22 -5.63 -22.31
C GLY A 65 3.30 -6.51 -23.18
N GLY A 66 2.18 -5.93 -23.62
CA GLY A 66 1.14 -6.60 -24.40
C GLY A 66 0.24 -7.54 -23.60
N GLU A 67 -0.68 -8.21 -24.31
CA GLU A 67 -1.46 -9.34 -23.78
C GLU A 67 -0.84 -10.65 -24.30
N VAL A 68 -0.40 -11.53 -23.39
CA VAL A 68 0.22 -12.82 -23.77
C VAL A 68 0.06 -13.86 -22.67
N ALA A 69 -0.20 -15.11 -23.04
CA ALA A 69 -0.19 -16.23 -22.10
C ALA A 69 1.23 -16.74 -21.88
N LEU A 70 1.60 -17.00 -20.63
CA LEU A 70 2.97 -17.24 -20.19
C LEU A 70 3.21 -18.69 -19.79
N ALA A 71 2.24 -19.30 -19.11
CA ALA A 71 2.30 -20.68 -18.65
C ALA A 71 0.89 -21.27 -18.50
N ALA A 72 0.78 -22.59 -18.70
CA ALA A 72 -0.47 -23.33 -18.54
C ALA A 72 -0.21 -24.72 -17.96
N GLN A 73 -1.07 -25.17 -17.06
CA GLN A 73 -1.00 -26.52 -16.48
C GLN A 73 -2.39 -27.07 -16.15
N GLU A 74 -2.51 -28.40 -16.12
CA GLU A 74 -3.74 -29.11 -15.78
C GLU A 74 -3.50 -30.36 -14.93
N ARG A 75 -4.55 -30.81 -14.26
CA ARG A 75 -4.68 -32.15 -13.73
C ARG A 75 -5.01 -33.11 -14.89
N PRO A 76 -4.44 -34.32 -14.96
CA PRO A 76 -4.88 -35.35 -15.91
C PRO A 76 -6.40 -35.54 -15.84
N GLY A 77 -7.10 -35.39 -16.96
CA GLY A 77 -8.57 -35.34 -17.05
C GLY A 77 -9.13 -33.94 -17.34
N ALA A 78 -8.35 -32.89 -17.10
CA ALA A 78 -8.66 -31.46 -17.32
C ALA A 78 -9.75 -30.84 -16.40
N ASP A 79 -10.24 -31.55 -15.38
CA ASP A 79 -11.19 -31.00 -14.38
C ASP A 79 -10.62 -29.79 -13.61
N CYS A 80 -9.29 -29.69 -13.54
CA CYS A 80 -8.58 -28.64 -12.81
C CYS A 80 -7.47 -28.08 -13.69
N GLN A 81 -7.52 -26.78 -13.98
CA GLN A 81 -6.58 -26.09 -14.86
C GLN A 81 -6.14 -24.74 -14.30
N ALA A 82 -4.92 -24.31 -14.61
CA ALA A 82 -4.41 -22.98 -14.28
C ALA A 82 -3.63 -22.38 -15.45
N VAL A 83 -3.85 -21.08 -15.72
CA VAL A 83 -3.22 -20.33 -16.81
C VAL A 83 -2.72 -18.98 -16.29
N LEU A 84 -1.41 -18.74 -16.41
CA LEU A 84 -0.77 -17.45 -16.14
C LEU A 84 -0.66 -16.64 -17.43
N ARG A 85 -1.03 -15.37 -17.37
CA ARG A 85 -1.02 -14.41 -18.48
C ARG A 85 -0.36 -13.10 -18.03
N ARG A 86 0.25 -12.37 -18.96
CA ARG A 86 0.52 -10.93 -18.85
C ARG A 86 -0.58 -10.17 -19.56
N HIS A 87 -1.01 -9.07 -18.95
CA HIS A 87 -1.94 -8.09 -19.49
C HIS A 87 -1.41 -6.69 -19.18
N HIS A 88 -0.59 -6.17 -20.10
CA HIS A 88 0.15 -4.91 -19.97
C HIS A 88 1.06 -4.85 -18.71
N ASP A 89 0.62 -4.13 -17.68
CA ASP A 89 1.29 -3.88 -16.41
C ASP A 89 0.92 -4.89 -15.31
N LEU A 90 -0.06 -5.77 -15.56
CA LEU A 90 -0.52 -6.79 -14.61
C LEU A 90 -0.27 -8.21 -15.10
N PHE A 91 0.00 -9.11 -14.15
CA PHE A 91 -0.18 -10.54 -14.32
C PHE A 91 -1.62 -10.93 -13.98
N ASN A 92 -2.24 -11.78 -14.80
CA ASN A 92 -3.46 -12.50 -14.47
C ASN A 92 -3.13 -13.99 -14.31
N LEU A 93 -3.33 -14.53 -13.11
CA LEU A 93 -3.37 -15.98 -12.89
C LEU A 93 -4.83 -16.40 -12.75
N SER A 94 -5.32 -17.22 -13.68
CA SER A 94 -6.66 -17.79 -13.62
C SER A 94 -6.59 -19.28 -13.32
N ILE A 95 -7.51 -19.75 -12.47
CA ILE A 95 -7.63 -21.15 -12.04
C ILE A 95 -9.10 -21.57 -12.18
N ALA A 96 -9.33 -22.73 -12.78
CA ALA A 96 -10.63 -23.41 -12.77
C ALA A 96 -10.52 -24.74 -11.99
N LEU A 97 -11.51 -25.00 -11.14
CA LEU A 97 -11.63 -26.19 -10.31
C LEU A 97 -13.05 -26.77 -10.45
N ALA A 98 -13.17 -27.88 -11.16
CA ALA A 98 -14.35 -28.75 -11.15
C ALA A 98 -14.15 -29.92 -10.15
N PRO A 99 -15.23 -30.56 -9.69
CA PRO A 99 -15.13 -31.80 -8.94
C PRO A 99 -14.52 -32.93 -9.79
N PRO A 100 -13.81 -33.90 -9.18
CA PRO A 100 -13.18 -35.02 -9.88
C PRO A 100 -14.18 -36.08 -10.39
N GLU A 101 -15.46 -35.95 -10.04
CA GLU A 101 -16.53 -36.85 -10.44
C GLU A 101 -17.72 -36.02 -10.91
N ALA A 102 -18.20 -36.25 -12.14
CA ALA A 102 -19.32 -35.52 -12.75
C ALA A 102 -20.71 -35.99 -12.28
N THR A 103 -20.76 -36.81 -11.22
CA THR A 103 -21.98 -37.35 -10.60
C THR A 103 -22.48 -36.45 -9.48
N ALA A 104 -23.79 -36.21 -9.45
CA ALA A 104 -24.44 -35.58 -8.31
C ALA A 104 -24.28 -36.46 -7.06
N PRO A 105 -23.96 -35.91 -5.87
CA PRO A 105 -23.91 -36.69 -4.63
C PRO A 105 -25.25 -37.36 -4.32
N ASP A 106 -25.23 -38.61 -3.84
CA ASP A 106 -26.43 -39.45 -3.65
C ASP A 106 -27.50 -38.79 -2.74
N ASP A 107 -27.07 -38.05 -1.72
CA ASP A 107 -27.96 -37.34 -0.77
C ASP A 107 -28.45 -35.97 -1.28
N GLY A 108 -27.92 -35.48 -2.40
CA GLY A 108 -28.32 -34.19 -3.00
C GLY A 108 -27.78 -32.92 -2.33
N ASP A 109 -27.02 -32.98 -1.22
CA ASP A 109 -26.19 -31.84 -0.78
C ASP A 109 -25.00 -31.71 -1.73
N TRP A 110 -24.68 -30.48 -2.12
CA TRP A 110 -23.58 -30.17 -3.03
C TRP A 110 -22.47 -29.44 -2.23
N PRO A 111 -21.45 -30.17 -1.74
CA PRO A 111 -20.43 -29.61 -0.85
C PRO A 111 -19.28 -28.93 -1.59
N TRP A 112 -19.17 -29.10 -2.91
CA TRP A 112 -17.96 -28.77 -3.69
C TRP A 112 -17.52 -27.31 -3.54
N TRP A 113 -18.45 -26.34 -3.61
CA TRP A 113 -18.11 -24.95 -3.32
C TRP A 113 -17.50 -24.75 -1.93
N ARG A 114 -18.00 -25.44 -0.90
CA ARG A 114 -17.50 -25.34 0.48
C ARG A 114 -16.10 -25.97 0.60
N MET A 115 -15.85 -27.08 -0.08
CA MET A 115 -14.57 -27.78 -0.07
C MET A 115 -13.48 -27.04 -0.86
N LEU A 116 -13.79 -26.60 -2.08
CA LEU A 116 -12.87 -25.87 -2.96
C LEU A 116 -12.50 -24.50 -2.38
N ASP A 117 -13.46 -23.78 -1.79
CA ASP A 117 -13.22 -22.48 -1.15
C ASP A 117 -12.28 -22.59 0.06
N LEU A 118 -12.43 -23.62 0.89
CA LEU A 118 -11.54 -23.88 2.03
C LEU A 118 -10.11 -24.26 1.58
N GLN A 119 -9.97 -25.06 0.52
CA GLN A 119 -8.66 -25.38 -0.05
C GLN A 119 -7.97 -24.14 -0.63
N TRP A 120 -8.75 -23.24 -1.23
CA TRP A 120 -8.25 -22.03 -1.87
C TRP A 120 -7.87 -20.91 -0.86
N ASP A 121 -8.73 -20.62 0.12
CA ASP A 121 -8.45 -19.61 1.17
C ASP A 121 -7.22 -19.98 2.01
N ALA A 122 -6.99 -21.27 2.28
CA ALA A 122 -5.84 -21.76 3.06
C ALA A 122 -4.47 -21.37 2.45
N VAL A 123 -4.42 -21.12 1.14
CA VAL A 123 -3.21 -20.68 0.43
C VAL A 123 -3.23 -19.17 0.24
N LEU A 124 -4.34 -18.62 -0.27
CA LEU A 124 -4.39 -17.23 -0.69
C LEU A 124 -4.22 -16.26 0.49
N ALA A 125 -4.64 -16.65 1.71
CA ALA A 125 -4.52 -15.82 2.91
C ALA A 125 -3.09 -15.32 3.20
N GLN A 126 -2.05 -16.06 2.81
CA GLN A 126 -0.64 -15.66 2.99
C GLN A 126 -0.13 -14.71 1.88
N HIS A 127 -0.91 -14.51 0.82
CA HIS A 127 -0.50 -13.89 -0.42
C HIS A 127 -1.31 -12.66 -0.82
N THR A 128 -2.56 -12.54 -0.36
CA THR A 128 -3.47 -11.41 -0.63
C THR A 128 -2.84 -10.01 -0.50
N PRO A 129 -1.97 -9.70 0.49
CA PRO A 129 -1.36 -8.37 0.61
C PRO A 129 -0.49 -7.94 -0.59
N HIS A 130 -0.03 -8.88 -1.42
CA HIS A 130 0.81 -8.61 -2.59
C HIS A 130 0.02 -8.55 -3.91
N LEU A 131 -1.31 -8.62 -3.87
CA LEU A 131 -2.17 -8.66 -5.05
C LEU A 131 -2.91 -7.34 -5.27
N VAL A 132 -3.09 -6.97 -6.55
CA VAL A 132 -4.02 -5.91 -6.98
C VAL A 132 -5.47 -6.33 -6.68
N GLY A 133 -5.76 -7.63 -6.79
CA GLY A 133 -6.95 -8.21 -6.18
C GLY A 133 -7.23 -9.66 -6.58
N GLU A 134 -8.30 -10.19 -6.01
CA GLU A 134 -8.94 -11.46 -6.38
C GLU A 134 -10.37 -11.21 -6.88
N ALA A 135 -10.78 -11.97 -7.90
CA ALA A 135 -12.18 -12.30 -8.12
C ALA A 135 -12.39 -13.82 -8.04
N ARG A 136 -13.34 -14.26 -7.22
CA ARG A 136 -13.72 -15.67 -7.03
C ARG A 136 -15.16 -15.88 -7.45
N LEU A 137 -15.41 -16.89 -8.28
CA LEU A 137 -16.68 -17.15 -8.94
C LEU A 137 -17.14 -18.57 -8.60
N TYR A 138 -18.30 -18.66 -7.93
CA TYR A 138 -19.00 -19.89 -7.63
C TYR A 138 -19.99 -20.17 -8.77
N LEU A 139 -19.64 -21.12 -9.64
CA LEU A 139 -20.44 -21.50 -10.81
C LEU A 139 -21.37 -22.65 -10.43
N ALA A 140 -22.66 -22.54 -10.76
CA ALA A 140 -23.62 -23.63 -10.63
C ALA A 140 -24.46 -23.77 -11.89
N ARG A 141 -24.50 -25.00 -12.44
CA ARG A 141 -25.46 -25.36 -13.48
C ARG A 141 -26.78 -25.76 -12.83
N VAL A 142 -27.89 -25.17 -13.26
CA VAL A 142 -29.20 -25.32 -12.62
C VAL A 142 -30.29 -25.66 -13.64
N GLY A 143 -31.28 -26.45 -13.22
CA GLY A 143 -32.44 -26.80 -14.05
C GLY A 143 -33.52 -25.70 -14.16
N ASP A 144 -33.39 -24.58 -13.43
CA ASP A 144 -34.36 -23.49 -13.42
C ASP A 144 -33.98 -22.38 -14.41
N GLU A 145 -34.22 -22.63 -15.70
CA GLU A 145 -34.03 -21.64 -16.77
C GLU A 145 -34.78 -20.32 -16.48
N THR A 146 -35.97 -20.41 -15.90
CA THR A 146 -36.83 -19.26 -15.60
C THR A 146 -36.23 -18.36 -14.53
N GLY A 147 -35.72 -18.93 -13.44
CA GLY A 147 -35.02 -18.21 -12.38
C GLY A 147 -33.71 -17.59 -12.86
N VAL A 148 -32.99 -18.28 -13.76
CA VAL A 148 -31.75 -17.74 -14.38
C VAL A 148 -32.07 -16.56 -15.28
N ARG A 149 -32.96 -16.70 -16.27
CA ARG A 149 -33.33 -15.59 -17.18
C ARG A 149 -33.92 -14.39 -16.44
N ALA A 150 -34.55 -14.60 -15.29
CA ALA A 150 -35.09 -13.53 -14.43
C ALA A 150 -34.07 -12.94 -13.42
N ALA A 151 -32.87 -13.53 -13.28
CA ALA A 151 -31.90 -13.27 -12.21
C ALA A 151 -32.55 -13.15 -10.81
N GLY A 152 -33.48 -14.09 -10.54
CA GLY A 152 -34.50 -13.93 -9.51
C GLY A 152 -34.02 -14.15 -8.06
N PRO A 153 -34.55 -13.40 -7.07
CA PRO A 153 -34.16 -13.56 -5.67
C PRO A 153 -34.33 -14.98 -5.10
N ALA A 154 -35.38 -15.71 -5.49
CA ALA A 154 -35.60 -17.07 -5.00
C ALA A 154 -34.54 -18.07 -5.46
N LEU A 155 -33.99 -17.89 -6.68
CA LEU A 155 -32.87 -18.68 -7.18
C LEU A 155 -31.58 -18.30 -6.44
N TYR A 156 -31.35 -17.00 -6.26
CA TYR A 156 -30.22 -16.49 -5.50
C TYR A 156 -30.20 -17.01 -4.06
N ASP A 157 -31.31 -16.90 -3.33
CA ASP A 157 -31.40 -17.31 -1.92
C ASP A 157 -31.07 -18.81 -1.76
N HIS A 158 -31.62 -19.64 -2.64
CA HIS A 158 -31.34 -21.08 -2.66
C HIS A 158 -29.85 -21.40 -2.91
N LEU A 159 -29.21 -20.73 -3.86
CA LEU A 159 -27.78 -20.94 -4.16
C LEU A 159 -26.88 -20.30 -3.09
N ASN A 160 -27.28 -19.17 -2.50
CA ASN A 160 -26.60 -18.49 -1.40
C ASN A 160 -26.54 -19.35 -0.13
N ASP A 161 -27.52 -20.23 0.10
CA ASP A 161 -27.47 -21.21 1.19
C ASP A 161 -26.54 -22.41 0.94
N LEU A 162 -26.13 -22.64 -0.31
CA LEU A 162 -25.08 -23.63 -0.62
C LEU A 162 -23.68 -23.06 -0.36
N LEU A 163 -23.49 -21.74 -0.53
CA LEU A 163 -22.19 -21.07 -0.41
C LEU A 163 -21.47 -21.26 0.95
N PRO A 164 -20.12 -21.18 0.94
CA PRO A 164 -19.30 -21.00 2.13
C PRO A 164 -19.76 -19.81 2.98
N LYS A 165 -19.64 -19.88 4.31
CA LYS A 165 -20.11 -18.81 5.22
C LYS A 165 -19.52 -17.42 4.88
N ALA A 166 -18.22 -17.36 4.53
CA ALA A 166 -17.53 -16.12 4.17
C ALA A 166 -17.90 -15.58 2.77
N ALA A 167 -18.70 -16.33 2.00
CA ALA A 167 -19.20 -15.97 0.68
C ALA A 167 -20.68 -15.60 0.67
N ARG A 168 -21.44 -15.87 1.75
CA ARG A 168 -22.89 -15.60 1.78
C ARG A 168 -23.18 -14.12 1.79
N GLY A 169 -24.09 -13.71 0.91
CA GLY A 169 -24.68 -12.38 0.89
C GLY A 169 -25.98 -12.29 1.71
N ARG A 170 -26.52 -11.08 1.77
CA ARG A 170 -27.88 -10.85 2.28
C ARG A 170 -28.90 -11.48 1.32
N PRO A 171 -29.98 -12.11 1.83
CA PRO A 171 -31.02 -12.69 0.99
C PRO A 171 -31.87 -11.63 0.27
N GLY A 172 -32.68 -12.05 -0.69
CA GLY A 172 -33.59 -11.19 -1.46
C GLY A 172 -32.94 -10.42 -2.61
N ARG A 173 -31.66 -10.67 -2.94
CA ARG A 173 -30.95 -9.94 -4.00
C ARG A 173 -31.38 -10.38 -5.41
N ARG A 174 -31.74 -9.41 -6.25
CA ARG A 174 -31.74 -9.56 -7.72
C ARG A 174 -30.29 -9.58 -8.23
N GLY A 175 -30.08 -10.31 -9.32
CA GLY A 175 -28.80 -10.35 -10.04
C GLY A 175 -28.86 -9.58 -11.36
N VAL A 176 -27.77 -9.63 -12.11
CA VAL A 176 -27.69 -9.16 -13.48
C VAL A 176 -27.84 -10.36 -14.42
N PRO A 177 -28.80 -10.36 -15.37
CA PRO A 177 -28.89 -11.40 -16.40
C PRO A 177 -27.70 -11.24 -17.36
N ALA A 178 -26.71 -12.12 -17.25
CA ALA A 178 -25.38 -11.97 -17.84
C ALA A 178 -25.34 -12.25 -19.36
N SER A 179 -26.26 -13.08 -19.84
CA SER A 179 -26.60 -13.31 -21.25
C SER A 179 -27.93 -14.05 -21.28
N ASP A 180 -28.40 -14.50 -22.45
CA ASP A 180 -29.37 -15.59 -22.41
C ASP A 180 -28.75 -16.81 -21.70
N GLY A 181 -29.51 -17.42 -20.79
CA GLY A 181 -29.08 -18.57 -20.00
C GLY A 181 -28.02 -18.33 -18.90
N LEU A 182 -27.62 -17.09 -18.58
CA LEU A 182 -26.66 -16.80 -17.49
C LEU A 182 -27.19 -15.71 -16.53
N ALA A 183 -26.90 -15.84 -15.22
CA ALA A 183 -27.19 -14.81 -14.22
C ALA A 183 -26.06 -14.66 -13.18
N LEU A 184 -25.65 -13.42 -12.92
CA LEU A 184 -24.53 -13.07 -12.04
C LEU A 184 -25.00 -12.26 -10.82
N TRP A 185 -24.44 -12.55 -9.64
CA TRP A 185 -24.56 -11.75 -8.42
C TRP A 185 -23.18 -11.53 -7.80
N GLU A 186 -22.87 -10.31 -7.31
CA GLU A 186 -21.81 -10.14 -6.29
C GLU A 186 -22.47 -10.38 -4.92
N THR A 187 -21.95 -11.33 -4.16
CA THR A 187 -22.66 -11.88 -2.99
C THR A 187 -22.42 -11.05 -1.74
N VAL A 188 -21.15 -10.83 -1.39
CA VAL A 188 -20.73 -10.12 -0.17
C VAL A 188 -20.81 -8.60 -0.38
N PRO A 189 -21.68 -7.87 0.33
CA PRO A 189 -21.61 -6.41 0.40
C PRO A 189 -20.40 -6.00 1.26
N ALA A 190 -19.33 -5.59 0.61
CA ALA A 190 -18.08 -5.15 1.20
C ALA A 190 -17.72 -3.74 0.67
N PRO A 191 -16.91 -2.95 1.39
CA PRO A 191 -16.58 -1.58 1.00
C PRO A 191 -15.81 -1.53 -0.33
N ASP A 192 -15.71 -0.36 -0.93
CA ASP A 192 -15.24 -0.23 -2.31
C ASP A 192 -13.76 -0.58 -2.48
N GLU A 193 -12.93 -0.31 -1.49
CA GLU A 193 -11.50 -0.63 -1.51
C GLU A 193 -11.17 -2.13 -1.36
N ARG A 194 -12.20 -3.01 -1.28
CA ARG A 194 -12.06 -4.46 -1.09
C ARG A 194 -11.02 -5.12 -2.02
N PRO A 195 -10.08 -5.94 -1.50
CA PRO A 195 -9.07 -6.63 -2.31
C PRO A 195 -9.62 -7.90 -2.99
N ALA A 196 -10.67 -8.51 -2.45
CA ALA A 196 -11.29 -9.72 -2.99
C ALA A 196 -12.78 -9.48 -3.27
N ARG A 197 -13.28 -10.00 -4.39
CA ARG A 197 -14.70 -10.00 -4.77
C ARG A 197 -15.20 -11.43 -4.94
N ARG A 198 -16.43 -11.69 -4.47
CA ARG A 198 -17.07 -13.02 -4.52
C ARG A 198 -18.36 -12.95 -5.34
N PHE A 199 -18.42 -13.76 -6.38
CA PHE A 199 -19.52 -13.79 -7.35
C PHE A 199 -20.19 -15.16 -7.39
N LEU A 200 -21.50 -15.18 -7.62
CA LEU A 200 -22.27 -16.36 -7.94
C LEU A 200 -22.71 -16.29 -9.39
N LEU A 201 -22.47 -17.34 -10.17
CA LEU A 201 -22.92 -17.46 -11.56
C LEU A 201 -23.82 -18.68 -11.71
N ALA A 202 -25.11 -18.44 -11.96
CA ALA A 202 -26.06 -19.50 -12.30
C ALA A 202 -26.11 -19.68 -13.82
N ILE A 203 -26.02 -20.95 -14.26
CA ILE A 203 -25.90 -21.37 -15.66
C ILE A 203 -27.11 -22.24 -16.00
N ALA A 204 -27.88 -21.83 -17.00
CA ALA A 204 -29.01 -22.62 -17.53
C ALA A 204 -28.50 -23.84 -18.33
N PRO A 205 -29.33 -24.90 -18.53
CA PRO A 205 -28.90 -26.09 -19.25
C PRO A 205 -28.48 -25.76 -20.69
N GLY A 206 -27.25 -26.13 -21.07
CA GLY A 206 -26.70 -25.86 -22.40
C GLY A 206 -26.07 -24.47 -22.57
N ALA A 207 -26.13 -23.60 -21.56
CA ALA A 207 -25.39 -22.33 -21.53
C ALA A 207 -23.91 -22.51 -21.14
N ASP A 208 -23.47 -23.73 -20.82
CA ASP A 208 -22.11 -24.07 -20.39
C ASP A 208 -20.99 -23.54 -21.32
N PRO A 209 -21.10 -23.60 -22.68
CA PRO A 209 -20.08 -23.05 -23.56
C PRO A 209 -20.00 -21.51 -23.47
N ALA A 210 -21.14 -20.84 -23.25
CA ALA A 210 -21.19 -19.38 -23.07
C ALA A 210 -20.64 -18.97 -21.70
N ALA A 211 -20.94 -19.71 -20.64
CA ALA A 211 -20.35 -19.51 -19.31
C ALA A 211 -18.82 -19.63 -19.37
N SER A 212 -18.31 -20.74 -19.91
CA SER A 212 -16.87 -20.97 -20.06
C SER A 212 -16.22 -19.88 -20.93
N ALA A 213 -16.82 -19.52 -22.06
CA ALA A 213 -16.33 -18.47 -22.95
C ALA A 213 -16.24 -17.08 -22.27
N TRP A 214 -17.11 -16.80 -21.29
CA TRP A 214 -17.17 -15.52 -20.59
C TRP A 214 -16.23 -15.46 -19.38
N VAL A 215 -16.06 -16.57 -18.63
CA VAL A 215 -15.33 -16.57 -17.35
C VAL A 215 -14.07 -17.44 -17.31
N TRP A 216 -13.84 -18.38 -18.23
CA TRP A 216 -12.71 -19.33 -18.14
C TRP A 216 -11.82 -19.38 -19.40
N SER A 217 -12.36 -19.79 -20.53
CA SER A 217 -11.67 -19.94 -21.82
C SER A 217 -12.66 -20.22 -22.94
N ARG A 218 -12.31 -19.81 -24.17
CA ARG A 218 -13.02 -20.15 -25.40
C ARG A 218 -12.40 -21.34 -26.15
N GLY A 219 -11.59 -22.15 -25.46
CA GLY A 219 -10.60 -23.05 -26.08
C GLY A 219 -9.32 -22.32 -26.50
N ASP A 220 -9.15 -21.05 -26.08
CA ASP A 220 -7.97 -20.22 -26.30
C ASP A 220 -7.29 -19.84 -24.97
N THR A 221 -6.06 -19.34 -25.07
CA THR A 221 -5.29 -18.84 -23.92
C THR A 221 -5.54 -17.36 -23.62
N ALA A 222 -6.49 -16.71 -24.31
CA ALA A 222 -6.84 -15.31 -24.07
C ALA A 222 -7.34 -15.09 -22.65
N ILE A 223 -7.26 -13.87 -22.13
CA ILE A 223 -7.94 -13.52 -20.88
C ILE A 223 -9.47 -13.50 -21.12
N PRO A 224 -10.28 -14.20 -20.28
CA PRO A 224 -11.74 -14.19 -20.42
C PRO A 224 -12.32 -12.78 -20.34
N PRO A 225 -13.43 -12.47 -21.03
CA PRO A 225 -14.04 -11.13 -20.98
C PRO A 225 -14.35 -10.66 -19.56
N LEU A 226 -14.92 -11.52 -18.70
CA LEU A 226 -15.20 -11.17 -17.31
C LEU A 226 -13.91 -10.99 -16.49
N ALA A 227 -12.87 -11.78 -16.75
CA ALA A 227 -11.57 -11.62 -16.11
C ALA A 227 -10.86 -10.31 -16.54
N ARG A 228 -10.95 -9.89 -17.81
CA ARG A 228 -10.41 -8.59 -18.26
C ARG A 228 -11.16 -7.43 -17.61
N TYR A 229 -12.49 -7.50 -17.53
CA TYR A 229 -13.29 -6.51 -16.81
C TYR A 229 -12.89 -6.41 -15.34
N LEU A 230 -12.82 -7.56 -14.65
CA LEU A 230 -12.51 -7.63 -13.22
C LEU A 230 -11.06 -7.26 -12.91
N LEU A 231 -10.12 -7.41 -13.85
CA LEU A 231 -8.76 -6.87 -13.79
C LEU A 231 -8.78 -5.33 -13.68
N HIS A 232 -9.54 -4.65 -14.55
CA HIS A 232 -9.65 -3.18 -14.49
C HIS A 232 -10.42 -2.73 -13.24
N ALA A 233 -11.48 -3.44 -12.86
CA ALA A 233 -12.23 -3.17 -11.63
C ALA A 233 -11.44 -3.44 -10.34
N ALA A 234 -10.43 -4.33 -10.37
CA ALA A 234 -9.48 -4.53 -9.28
C ALA A 234 -8.42 -3.43 -9.25
N LYS A 235 -7.91 -2.99 -10.43
CA LYS A 235 -6.95 -1.89 -10.53
C LYS A 235 -7.49 -0.59 -9.93
N ILE A 236 -8.71 -0.18 -10.28
CA ILE A 236 -9.38 1.02 -9.71
C ILE A 236 -9.47 0.93 -8.17
N ARG A 237 -9.71 -0.27 -7.62
CA ARG A 237 -9.75 -0.50 -6.16
C ARG A 237 -8.37 -0.49 -5.50
N TYR A 238 -7.33 -0.90 -6.21
CA TYR A 238 -5.95 -0.79 -5.75
C TYR A 238 -5.52 0.68 -5.66
N GLU A 239 -5.77 1.49 -6.70
CA GLU A 239 -5.50 2.94 -6.66
C GLU A 239 -6.25 3.63 -5.50
N LEU A 240 -7.52 3.24 -5.27
CA LEU A 240 -8.29 3.70 -4.11
C LEU A 240 -7.64 3.30 -2.77
N ARG A 241 -7.16 2.05 -2.62
CA ARG A 241 -6.46 1.61 -1.40
C ARG A 241 -5.19 2.41 -1.14
N VAL A 242 -4.37 2.64 -2.18
CA VAL A 242 -3.14 3.44 -2.09
C VAL A 242 -3.47 4.86 -1.63
N TRP A 243 -4.35 5.55 -2.36
CA TRP A 243 -4.73 6.92 -2.07
C TRP A 243 -5.38 7.12 -0.69
N LEU A 244 -6.24 6.18 -0.25
CA LEU A 244 -6.83 6.20 1.10
C LEU A 244 -5.80 5.95 2.21
N ARG A 245 -4.84 5.03 1.99
CA ARG A 245 -3.78 4.70 2.95
C ARG A 245 -2.85 5.87 3.20
N ASP A 246 -2.47 6.58 2.13
CA ASP A 246 -1.49 7.65 2.23
C ASP A 246 -2.08 8.89 2.92
N GLY A 247 -3.27 9.34 2.51
CA GLY A 247 -4.00 10.45 3.14
C GLY A 247 -3.27 11.81 3.13
N GLN A 248 -2.08 11.90 2.51
CA GLN A 248 -1.11 12.98 2.64
C GLN A 248 -1.67 14.33 2.18
N ALA A 249 -2.51 14.35 1.13
CA ALA A 249 -3.04 15.57 0.53
C ALA A 249 -3.74 16.46 1.56
N ARG A 250 -4.64 15.90 2.38
CA ARG A 250 -5.34 16.64 3.44
C ARG A 250 -4.37 17.19 4.49
N GLN A 251 -3.51 16.34 5.04
CA GLN A 251 -2.53 16.73 6.07
C GLN A 251 -1.57 17.84 5.58
N LEU A 252 -1.19 17.78 4.31
CA LEU A 252 -0.28 18.73 3.68
C LEU A 252 -0.97 20.08 3.41
N ARG A 253 -2.20 20.08 2.87
CA ARG A 253 -3.03 21.30 2.74
C ARG A 253 -3.26 21.98 4.09
N ASP A 254 -3.62 21.21 5.12
CA ASP A 254 -3.86 21.73 6.48
C ASP A 254 -2.58 22.31 7.10
N THR A 255 -1.41 21.80 6.70
CA THR A 255 -0.10 22.34 7.11
C THR A 255 0.26 23.61 6.35
N ILE A 256 -0.01 23.66 5.03
CA ILE A 256 0.18 24.85 4.20
C ILE A 256 -0.72 25.99 4.66
N GLU A 257 -2.01 25.76 4.92
CA GLU A 257 -2.92 26.84 5.33
C GLU A 257 -2.61 27.36 6.74
N ARG A 258 -2.16 26.51 7.67
CA ARG A 258 -1.65 26.94 8.98
C ARG A 258 -0.42 27.84 8.84
N LEU A 259 0.61 27.40 8.11
CA LEU A 259 1.82 28.19 7.85
C LEU A 259 1.51 29.50 7.12
N ALA A 260 0.63 29.47 6.11
CA ALA A 260 0.16 30.66 5.40
C ALA A 260 -0.62 31.63 6.31
N THR A 261 -1.31 31.13 7.34
CA THR A 261 -2.03 31.95 8.33
C THR A 261 -1.09 32.55 9.37
N GLU A 262 -0.10 31.78 9.86
CA GLU A 262 0.95 32.28 10.74
C GLU A 262 1.80 33.36 10.06
N LEU A 263 2.23 33.12 8.82
CA LEU A 263 3.01 34.08 8.03
C LEU A 263 2.21 35.38 7.78
N ARG A 264 0.91 35.30 7.47
CA ARG A 264 0.03 36.48 7.36
C ARG A 264 -0.14 37.23 8.68
N ARG A 265 -0.08 36.54 9.83
CA ARG A 265 -0.18 37.15 11.17
C ARG A 265 1.12 37.81 11.65
N LEU A 266 2.27 37.26 11.28
CA LEU A 266 3.59 37.66 11.76
C LEU A 266 4.34 38.59 10.79
N GLY A 267 3.98 38.59 9.50
CA GLY A 267 4.59 39.41 8.46
C GLY A 267 6.08 39.13 8.28
N ALA A 268 6.84 40.18 7.92
CA ALA A 268 8.28 40.12 7.65
C ALA A 268 9.16 39.53 8.78
N GLY A 269 8.65 39.38 10.02
CA GLY A 269 9.38 38.73 11.11
C GLY A 269 9.46 37.20 11.01
N ALA A 270 8.67 36.56 10.14
CA ALA A 270 8.47 35.10 10.13
C ALA A 270 9.23 34.38 9.00
N ALA A 271 10.52 34.66 8.85
CA ALA A 271 11.38 34.05 7.82
C ALA A 271 11.41 32.51 7.88
N VAL A 272 11.33 31.92 9.08
CA VAL A 272 11.29 30.46 9.27
C VAL A 272 9.98 29.87 8.73
N GLN A 273 8.83 30.50 9.01
CA GLN A 273 7.54 30.08 8.48
C GLN A 273 7.47 30.26 6.96
N ALA A 274 8.07 31.32 6.41
CA ALA A 274 8.17 31.51 4.97
C ALA A 274 8.95 30.37 4.29
N GLU A 275 10.07 29.93 4.88
CA GLU A 275 10.87 28.83 4.32
C GLU A 275 10.19 27.47 4.51
N LEU A 276 9.59 27.20 5.67
CA LEU A 276 8.76 26.01 5.87
C LEU A 276 7.58 25.95 4.88
N LEU A 277 6.99 27.09 4.54
CA LEU A 277 5.92 27.21 3.54
C LEU A 277 6.45 26.95 2.12
N ARG A 278 7.67 27.40 1.78
CA ARG A 278 8.32 27.05 0.49
C ARG A 278 8.59 25.54 0.38
N LEU A 279 9.08 24.92 1.44
CA LEU A 279 9.34 23.46 1.49
C LEU A 279 8.03 22.66 1.36
N ARG A 280 7.01 22.97 2.16
CA ARG A 280 5.70 22.28 2.08
C ARG A 280 4.99 22.51 0.75
N ARG A 281 5.23 23.64 0.08
CA ARG A 281 4.79 23.89 -1.30
C ARG A 281 5.50 22.98 -2.32
N LEU A 282 6.78 22.66 -2.12
CA LEU A 282 7.50 21.69 -2.96
C LEU A 282 6.91 20.28 -2.80
N ASP A 283 6.67 19.85 -1.56
CA ASP A 283 6.00 18.57 -1.28
C ASP A 283 4.62 18.50 -1.98
N ALA A 284 3.86 19.61 -1.97
CA ALA A 284 2.54 19.66 -2.59
C ALA A 284 2.59 19.63 -4.13
N LEU A 285 3.63 20.22 -4.74
CA LEU A 285 3.87 20.12 -6.17
C LEU A 285 4.24 18.69 -6.60
N MET A 286 5.02 17.96 -5.78
CA MET A 286 5.31 16.54 -6.01
C MET A 286 4.05 15.70 -5.90
N LEU A 287 3.31 15.80 -4.78
CA LEU A 287 2.07 15.06 -4.58
C LEU A 287 0.99 15.38 -5.64
N HIS A 288 0.93 16.62 -6.14
CA HIS A 288 0.05 16.99 -7.26
C HIS A 288 0.48 16.29 -8.58
N ALA A 289 1.78 16.05 -8.81
CA ALA A 289 2.22 15.25 -9.96
C ALA A 289 1.81 13.77 -9.79
N ASP A 290 2.01 13.20 -8.61
CA ASP A 290 1.68 11.81 -8.29
C ASP A 290 0.17 11.54 -8.39
N LEU A 291 -0.67 12.42 -7.82
CA LEU A 291 -2.13 12.33 -7.93
C LEU A 291 -2.62 12.53 -9.37
N ARG A 292 -1.90 13.30 -10.21
CA ARG A 292 -2.23 13.45 -11.63
C ARG A 292 -1.93 12.17 -12.42
N ALA A 293 -0.85 11.47 -12.08
CA ALA A 293 -0.55 10.16 -12.63
C ALA A 293 -1.60 9.12 -12.19
N LEU A 294 -1.93 9.05 -10.89
CA LEU A 294 -2.96 8.16 -10.36
C LEU A 294 -4.32 8.41 -11.01
N ARG A 295 -4.74 9.67 -11.14
CA ARG A 295 -5.98 10.05 -11.85
C ARG A 295 -5.99 9.55 -13.30
N HIS A 296 -4.89 9.70 -14.03
CA HIS A 296 -4.78 9.20 -15.41
C HIS A 296 -4.83 7.66 -15.49
N THR A 297 -4.22 6.98 -14.51
CA THR A 297 -4.28 5.51 -14.37
C THR A 297 -5.72 5.02 -14.13
N VAL A 298 -6.48 5.70 -13.26
CA VAL A 298 -7.91 5.42 -13.02
C VAL A 298 -8.76 5.70 -14.27
N ASP A 299 -8.49 6.80 -14.98
CA ASP A 299 -9.19 7.21 -16.21
C ASP A 299 -9.06 6.15 -17.32
N ILE A 300 -7.83 5.68 -17.57
CA ILE A 300 -7.53 4.57 -18.48
C ILE A 300 -8.19 3.26 -18.01
N ALA A 301 -8.20 2.97 -16.72
CA ALA A 301 -8.84 1.77 -16.20
C ALA A 301 -10.37 1.81 -16.35
N ALA A 302 -11.00 2.97 -16.15
CA ALA A 302 -12.44 3.17 -16.32
C ALA A 302 -12.88 3.03 -17.79
N ASP A 303 -12.12 3.62 -18.71
CA ASP A 303 -12.35 3.53 -20.16
C ASP A 303 -12.21 2.08 -20.68
N ASN A 304 -11.18 1.35 -20.23
CA ASN A 304 -11.02 -0.06 -20.57
C ASN A 304 -12.06 -0.97 -19.91
N LEU A 305 -12.47 -0.69 -18.67
CA LEU A 305 -13.57 -1.37 -17.98
C LEU A 305 -14.88 -1.25 -18.78
N GLY A 306 -15.18 -0.05 -19.30
CA GLY A 306 -16.34 0.20 -20.15
C GLY A 306 -16.29 -0.47 -21.53
N ARG A 307 -15.12 -0.96 -21.97
CA ARG A 307 -14.90 -1.63 -23.27
C ARG A 307 -14.62 -3.13 -23.17
N ALA A 308 -14.48 -3.70 -21.97
CA ALA A 308 -13.99 -5.07 -21.78
C ALA A 308 -14.89 -6.15 -22.43
N PHE A 309 -16.19 -5.87 -22.53
CA PHE A 309 -17.19 -6.54 -23.38
C PHE A 309 -18.42 -5.63 -23.54
N ASP A 310 -19.43 -6.07 -24.29
CA ASP A 310 -20.66 -5.31 -24.50
C ASP A 310 -21.53 -5.27 -23.23
N LEU A 311 -21.35 -4.21 -22.45
CA LEU A 311 -22.15 -3.90 -21.26
C LEU A 311 -23.54 -3.33 -21.61
N SER A 312 -23.84 -3.00 -22.87
CA SER A 312 -25.15 -2.45 -23.27
C SER A 312 -26.27 -3.51 -23.23
N ALA A 313 -25.91 -4.79 -23.36
CA ALA A 313 -26.81 -5.90 -23.08
C ALA A 313 -27.09 -6.10 -21.57
N LEU A 314 -26.34 -5.43 -20.69
CA LEU A 314 -26.27 -5.67 -19.25
C LEU A 314 -26.77 -4.50 -18.40
N VAL A 315 -27.58 -3.61 -19.00
CA VAL A 315 -28.09 -2.39 -18.37
C VAL A 315 -29.21 -2.71 -17.38
N ALA A 316 -28.82 -3.29 -16.24
CA ALA A 316 -29.50 -3.05 -14.97
C ALA A 316 -29.03 -1.69 -14.41
N PRO A 317 -29.92 -0.87 -13.81
CA PRO A 317 -29.52 0.39 -13.18
C PRO A 317 -28.71 0.18 -11.89
N ASP A 318 -28.84 -1.00 -11.27
CA ASP A 318 -28.19 -1.41 -10.03
C ASP A 318 -27.40 -2.72 -10.26
N GLY A 319 -26.32 -2.95 -9.49
CA GLY A 319 -25.56 -4.20 -9.50
C GLY A 319 -24.06 -4.00 -9.75
N PRO A 320 -23.24 -5.07 -9.68
CA PRO A 320 -21.79 -4.95 -9.56
C PRO A 320 -21.11 -4.15 -10.68
N PHE A 321 -21.67 -4.16 -11.90
CA PHE A 321 -21.14 -3.39 -13.03
C PHE A 321 -21.50 -1.90 -12.96
N ALA A 322 -22.67 -1.56 -12.42
CA ALA A 322 -23.10 -0.19 -12.16
C ALA A 322 -22.36 0.39 -10.95
N ASP A 323 -22.17 -0.43 -9.91
CA ASP A 323 -21.36 -0.11 -8.72
C ASP A 323 -19.91 0.24 -9.13
N ASP A 324 -19.30 -0.57 -10.00
CA ASP A 324 -17.95 -0.35 -10.53
C ASP A 324 -17.84 0.94 -11.37
N ALA A 325 -18.82 1.22 -12.22
CA ALA A 325 -18.86 2.46 -13.02
C ALA A 325 -19.13 3.71 -12.16
N GLY A 326 -19.93 3.58 -11.10
CA GLY A 326 -20.17 4.63 -10.11
C GLY A 326 -18.92 4.93 -9.29
N LEU A 327 -18.22 3.89 -8.84
CA LEU A 327 -16.95 3.97 -8.12
C LEU A 327 -15.86 4.66 -8.95
N ALA A 328 -15.70 4.24 -10.21
CA ALA A 328 -14.74 4.84 -11.14
C ALA A 328 -14.99 6.36 -11.31
N ARG A 329 -16.25 6.75 -11.52
CA ARG A 329 -16.64 8.16 -11.65
C ARG A 329 -16.35 8.95 -10.37
N SER A 330 -16.80 8.45 -9.21
CA SER A 330 -16.62 9.14 -7.93
C SER A 330 -15.14 9.26 -7.53
N LEU A 331 -14.30 8.28 -7.88
CA LEU A 331 -12.86 8.39 -7.66
C LEU A 331 -12.22 9.47 -8.54
N LEU A 332 -12.59 9.56 -9.82
CA LEU A 332 -12.11 10.61 -10.71
C LEU A 332 -12.53 12.01 -10.24
N GLU A 333 -13.80 12.20 -9.89
CA GLU A 333 -14.34 13.44 -9.31
C GLU A 333 -13.54 13.87 -8.07
N ARG A 334 -13.33 12.95 -7.12
CA ARG A 334 -12.60 13.22 -5.87
C ARG A 334 -11.11 13.49 -6.08
N LEU A 335 -10.50 12.96 -7.13
CA LEU A 335 -9.10 13.23 -7.50
C LEU A 335 -8.96 14.59 -8.18
N ASP A 336 -9.90 14.98 -9.04
CA ASP A 336 -9.93 16.32 -9.63
C ASP A 336 -10.16 17.41 -8.55
N ASP A 337 -11.01 17.16 -7.56
CA ASP A 337 -11.17 18.03 -6.38
C ASP A 337 -9.85 18.19 -5.59
N GLU A 338 -9.19 17.08 -5.22
CA GLU A 338 -7.92 17.15 -4.47
C GLU A 338 -6.79 17.85 -5.27
N LEU A 339 -6.70 17.61 -6.58
CA LEU A 339 -5.77 18.31 -7.46
C LEU A 339 -6.05 19.82 -7.48
N ALA A 340 -7.32 20.23 -7.63
CA ALA A 340 -7.71 21.64 -7.59
C ALA A 340 -7.38 22.29 -6.24
N TYR A 341 -7.68 21.64 -5.11
CA TYR A 341 -7.37 22.15 -3.78
C TYR A 341 -5.85 22.24 -3.51
N LEU A 342 -5.05 21.29 -3.99
CA LEU A 342 -3.58 21.35 -3.90
C LEU A 342 -2.99 22.47 -4.76
N ALA A 343 -3.52 22.70 -5.97
CA ALA A 343 -3.13 23.85 -6.80
C ALA A 343 -3.44 25.18 -6.09
N MET A 344 -4.66 25.37 -5.60
CA MET A 344 -5.07 26.58 -4.86
C MET A 344 -4.21 26.85 -3.61
N ALA A 345 -3.81 25.80 -2.89
CA ALA A 345 -2.90 25.90 -1.74
C ALA A 345 -1.47 26.28 -2.18
N THR A 346 -1.01 25.73 -3.30
CA THR A 346 0.31 25.98 -3.89
C THR A 346 0.45 27.42 -4.42
N ASP A 347 -0.57 27.94 -5.08
CA ASP A 347 -0.61 29.33 -5.57
C ASP A 347 -0.62 30.31 -4.40
N ARG A 348 -1.44 30.05 -3.37
CA ARG A 348 -1.48 30.84 -2.13
C ARG A 348 -0.13 30.88 -1.42
N ALA A 349 0.55 29.73 -1.31
CA ALA A 349 1.90 29.64 -0.77
C ALA A 349 2.92 30.41 -1.63
N THR A 350 2.78 30.38 -2.96
CA THR A 350 3.63 31.14 -3.88
C THR A 350 3.48 32.65 -3.68
N HIS A 351 2.25 33.17 -3.68
CA HIS A 351 2.00 34.60 -3.48
C HIS A 351 2.54 35.13 -2.14
N LEU A 352 2.38 34.37 -1.06
CA LEU A 352 2.82 34.74 0.29
C LEU A 352 4.33 34.59 0.53
N THR A 353 5.06 33.86 -0.32
CA THR A 353 6.52 33.67 -0.19
C THR A 353 7.34 34.40 -1.26
N ALA A 354 6.68 34.98 -2.26
CA ALA A 354 7.26 35.83 -3.30
C ALA A 354 7.24 37.34 -2.96
N HIS A 355 6.51 37.75 -1.92
CA HIS A 355 6.50 39.12 -1.41
C HIS A 355 7.00 39.13 0.04
N ASP A 356 7.89 40.06 0.38
CA ASP A 356 8.05 40.48 1.77
C ASP A 356 6.73 41.11 2.21
N VAL A 357 5.93 40.36 2.99
CA VAL A 357 4.57 40.76 3.38
C VAL A 357 4.63 42.08 4.14
N PRO A 358 4.11 43.20 3.58
CA PRO A 358 4.16 44.49 4.25
C PRO A 358 3.40 44.42 5.56
N VAL A 359 4.01 44.86 6.65
CA VAL A 359 3.37 44.87 7.97
C VAL A 359 2.16 45.79 7.90
N LEU A 360 0.96 45.22 8.05
CA LEU A 360 -0.24 45.98 8.35
C LEU A 360 -0.14 46.50 9.79
N THR A 361 0.58 47.60 9.95
CA THR A 361 0.68 48.30 11.23
C THR A 361 -0.72 48.68 11.70
N PRO A 362 -1.15 48.28 12.91
CA PRO A 362 -2.40 48.82 13.45
C PRO A 362 -2.29 50.34 13.55
N PRO A 363 -3.37 51.10 13.28
CA PRO A 363 -3.32 52.55 13.32
C PRO A 363 -2.86 53.01 14.70
N ALA A 364 -1.78 53.81 14.73
CA ALA A 364 -1.21 54.30 15.99
C ALA A 364 -2.28 55.04 16.79
N ALA A 365 -2.42 54.68 18.07
CA ALA A 365 -3.41 55.30 18.95
C ALA A 365 -3.20 56.81 18.99
N ALA A 366 -4.21 57.58 18.58
CA ALA A 366 -4.09 59.02 18.42
C ALA A 366 -3.80 59.69 19.77
N VAL A 367 -2.58 60.19 19.94
CA VAL A 367 -2.19 60.98 21.11
C VAL A 367 -2.95 62.31 21.03
N ILE A 368 -3.96 62.48 21.88
CA ILE A 368 -4.74 63.71 21.99
C ILE A 368 -3.84 64.79 22.63
N PRO A 369 -3.52 65.90 21.94
CA PRO A 369 -2.76 66.99 22.53
C PRO A 369 -3.66 67.81 23.49
N PRO A 370 -3.13 68.36 24.58
CA PRO A 370 -3.90 69.22 25.48
C PRO A 370 -4.24 70.58 24.85
N SER A 371 -5.44 71.08 25.13
CA SER A 371 -5.96 72.35 24.60
C SER A 371 -5.18 73.60 25.07
N PRO A 372 -5.12 74.67 24.25
CA PRO A 372 -4.18 75.78 24.48
C PRO A 372 -4.65 76.83 25.51
N GLY A 373 -3.71 77.25 26.38
CA GLY A 373 -3.81 78.47 27.18
C GLY A 373 -3.33 79.72 26.40
N ARG A 374 -3.83 80.90 26.76
CA ARG A 374 -3.53 82.20 26.10
C ARG A 374 -2.46 82.99 26.87
N SER A 375 -1.56 83.72 26.17
CA SER A 375 -1.57 85.21 26.13
C SER A 375 -0.32 85.87 25.49
N SER A 376 -0.57 86.93 24.70
CA SER A 376 0.24 88.17 24.48
C SER A 376 1.79 88.19 24.48
N ALA A 377 2.36 88.20 23.25
CA ALA A 377 3.19 89.24 22.58
C ALA A 377 3.59 90.57 23.33
N PRO A 378 4.53 91.43 22.83
CA PRO A 378 5.17 91.48 21.49
C PRO A 378 6.74 91.65 21.48
N PRO A 379 7.40 92.51 20.65
CA PRO A 379 8.48 92.19 19.67
C PRO A 379 9.89 92.70 20.13
N PRO A 380 10.96 92.93 19.31
CA PRO A 380 11.25 92.78 17.85
C PRO A 380 12.40 91.75 17.57
N VAL A 381 13.25 91.71 16.51
CA VAL A 381 13.73 92.66 15.45
C VAL A 381 14.14 91.94 14.12
N SER A 382 14.78 92.69 13.20
CA SER A 382 15.20 92.39 11.81
C SER A 382 16.61 91.73 11.71
N ALA A 383 17.21 91.38 10.55
CA ALA A 383 17.04 91.82 9.16
C ALA A 383 17.64 90.87 8.06
N THR A 384 17.17 91.05 6.81
CA THR A 384 17.84 90.90 5.46
C THR A 384 18.72 89.68 5.09
N GLY A 385 18.66 89.09 3.88
CA GLY A 385 17.83 89.37 2.68
C GLY A 385 18.36 88.68 1.38
N THR A 386 17.68 88.91 0.22
CA THR A 386 18.15 88.68 -1.19
C THR A 386 18.38 87.19 -1.61
N SER A 387 17.62 86.50 -2.50
CA SER A 387 17.21 86.68 -3.93
C SER A 387 18.34 86.44 -4.98
N ALA A 388 18.17 85.85 -6.18
CA ALA A 388 16.98 85.37 -6.93
C ALA A 388 17.34 84.30 -8.03
N ASP A 389 16.32 83.72 -8.69
CA ASP A 389 16.20 83.08 -10.05
C ASP A 389 17.12 81.87 -10.44
N ASP A 390 16.69 80.71 -10.99
CA ASP A 390 15.91 80.29 -12.20
C ASP A 390 16.71 80.33 -13.56
N VAL A 391 17.11 79.22 -14.24
CA VAL A 391 16.35 78.16 -15.03
C VAL A 391 16.14 78.58 -16.53
N PRO A 392 16.10 77.73 -17.63
CA PRO A 392 16.17 76.26 -17.84
C PRO A 392 17.06 75.70 -19.05
N ALA A 393 17.02 74.35 -19.26
CA ALA A 393 16.85 73.57 -20.54
C ALA A 393 17.96 73.23 -21.61
N VAL A 394 18.15 71.90 -21.80
CA VAL A 394 18.11 71.06 -23.06
C VAL A 394 19.18 71.13 -24.18
N ILE A 395 19.68 69.95 -24.62
CA ILE A 395 20.00 69.52 -26.02
C ILE A 395 20.27 67.97 -26.09
N LEU A 396 20.12 67.33 -27.27
CA LEU A 396 20.32 65.88 -27.59
C LEU A 396 20.94 65.71 -29.03
N PRO A 397 20.98 64.48 -29.61
CA PRO A 397 22.05 63.47 -29.68
C PRO A 397 22.89 63.58 -31.00
N PRO A 398 23.67 62.57 -31.51
CA PRO A 398 23.25 61.26 -32.11
C PRO A 398 24.25 60.11 -31.78
N SER A 399 24.34 58.89 -32.37
CA SER A 399 23.49 57.84 -32.97
C SER A 399 24.45 56.68 -33.41
N ASP A 400 23.91 55.47 -33.69
CA ASP A 400 24.63 54.21 -34.02
C ASP A 400 24.98 54.06 -35.53
N PRO A 401 25.82 53.09 -36.00
CA PRO A 401 25.23 51.87 -36.59
C PRO A 401 26.06 50.54 -36.65
N SER A 402 25.38 49.43 -36.33
CA SER A 402 25.20 48.18 -37.12
C SER A 402 26.34 47.47 -37.91
N VAL A 403 26.55 46.18 -37.61
CA VAL A 403 26.80 45.09 -38.61
C VAL A 403 26.04 43.82 -38.22
N VAL A 404 25.48 43.08 -39.18
CA VAL A 404 24.76 41.80 -38.98
C VAL A 404 25.13 40.79 -40.07
N THR A 405 25.44 39.53 -39.70
CA THR A 405 25.46 38.37 -40.63
C THR A 405 25.10 37.06 -39.93
N LYS A 406 24.42 36.16 -40.66
CA LYS A 406 23.97 34.78 -40.32
C LYS A 406 23.43 34.16 -41.65
N PRO A 407 23.12 32.85 -41.78
CA PRO A 407 23.52 31.65 -41.04
C PRO A 407 24.15 30.53 -41.93
N GLU A 408 24.67 29.45 -41.34
CA GLU A 408 24.61 28.09 -41.95
C GLU A 408 24.62 26.97 -40.87
N ALA A 409 24.57 25.69 -41.24
CA ALA A 409 23.85 24.66 -40.47
C ALA A 409 24.61 23.37 -40.04
N ALA A 410 24.33 22.97 -38.79
CA ALA A 410 24.08 21.64 -38.21
C ALA A 410 24.94 20.36 -38.50
N GLN A 411 25.12 19.59 -37.41
CA GLN A 411 25.55 18.16 -37.30
C GLN A 411 27.05 17.82 -37.46
N PRO A 412 27.53 16.69 -36.88
CA PRO A 412 27.31 16.26 -35.49
C PRO A 412 28.60 15.76 -34.78
N SER A 413 28.81 16.12 -33.51
CA SER A 413 29.97 15.65 -32.73
C SER A 413 29.82 14.19 -32.28
N SER A 414 30.81 13.35 -32.58
CA SER A 414 30.74 11.89 -32.41
C SER A 414 31.38 11.34 -31.12
N ILE A 415 30.71 10.36 -30.51
CA ILE A 415 31.26 9.33 -29.60
C ILE A 415 31.90 9.87 -28.30
N ALA A 416 31.11 9.86 -27.22
CA ALA A 416 31.66 9.96 -25.86
C ALA A 416 32.31 8.62 -25.45
N ALA A 417 33.51 8.69 -24.86
CA ALA A 417 34.06 7.57 -24.11
C ALA A 417 33.19 7.32 -22.85
N ARG A 418 33.08 6.06 -22.44
CA ARG A 418 32.21 5.64 -21.31
C ARG A 418 32.56 6.41 -20.04
N PRO A 419 31.61 7.11 -19.40
CA PRO A 419 31.78 7.54 -18.02
C PRO A 419 32.05 6.30 -17.15
N VAL A 420 33.06 6.39 -16.28
CA VAL A 420 33.24 5.39 -15.22
C VAL A 420 32.06 5.53 -14.27
N VAL A 421 31.25 4.49 -14.17
CA VAL A 421 30.12 4.45 -13.22
C VAL A 421 30.70 4.55 -11.81
N PRO A 422 30.29 5.55 -10.99
CA PRO A 422 30.68 5.58 -9.59
C PRO A 422 30.18 4.30 -8.90
N SER A 423 31.09 3.58 -8.24
CA SER A 423 30.73 2.37 -7.48
C SER A 423 29.64 2.70 -6.46
N LEU A 424 28.55 1.93 -6.45
CA LEU A 424 27.42 2.08 -5.54
C LEU A 424 27.89 2.17 -4.08
N PRO A 425 27.37 3.11 -3.27
CA PRO A 425 27.71 3.17 -1.85
C PRO A 425 27.14 1.97 -1.08
N GLY A 426 28.02 1.24 -0.40
CA GLY A 426 27.65 0.33 0.70
C GLY A 426 27.03 -1.01 0.31
N VAL A 427 27.83 -2.07 0.39
CA VAL A 427 27.32 -3.32 0.97
C VAL A 427 27.14 -3.06 2.47
N ALA A 428 26.05 -3.54 3.08
CA ALA A 428 25.82 -3.39 4.51
C ALA A 428 27.02 -3.93 5.31
N ASP A 429 27.47 -3.19 6.33
CA ASP A 429 28.46 -3.70 7.28
C ASP A 429 27.82 -4.88 8.03
N ALA A 430 28.39 -6.08 7.85
CA ALA A 430 27.85 -7.32 8.41
C ALA A 430 27.76 -7.29 9.96
N LYS A 431 28.51 -6.39 10.61
CA LYS A 431 28.44 -6.15 12.06
C LYS A 431 27.25 -5.31 12.51
N ASN A 432 26.64 -4.52 11.63
CA ASN A 432 25.56 -3.63 12.03
C ASN A 432 24.27 -4.41 12.37
N VAL A 433 23.72 -4.14 13.55
CA VAL A 433 22.46 -4.72 14.03
C VAL A 433 21.52 -3.56 14.39
N PHE A 434 20.35 -3.47 13.76
CA PHE A 434 19.35 -2.50 14.19
C PHE A 434 18.62 -3.02 15.43
N VAL A 435 18.53 -2.21 16.49
CA VAL A 435 17.84 -2.59 17.74
C VAL A 435 16.57 -1.76 17.90
N VAL A 436 15.42 -2.43 17.83
CA VAL A 436 14.10 -1.88 18.19
C VAL A 436 13.87 -2.14 19.68
N HIS A 437 13.48 -1.11 20.44
CA HIS A 437 13.25 -1.21 21.88
C HIS A 437 12.25 -0.16 22.37
N GLY A 438 11.65 -0.39 23.54
CA GLY A 438 10.79 0.59 24.20
C GLY A 438 11.59 1.65 24.98
N ARG A 439 10.96 2.21 26.03
CA ARG A 439 11.53 3.23 26.93
C ARG A 439 12.32 2.63 28.09
N ASP A 440 12.43 1.31 28.18
CA ASP A 440 13.21 0.61 29.20
C ASP A 440 14.73 0.78 28.99
N GLU A 441 15.26 1.89 29.50
CA GLU A 441 16.66 2.29 29.36
C GLU A 441 17.66 1.28 29.97
N PRO A 442 17.42 0.68 31.16
CA PRO A 442 18.25 -0.43 31.66
C PRO A 442 18.30 -1.63 30.70
N VAL A 443 17.15 -2.04 30.17
CA VAL A 443 17.08 -3.12 29.15
C VAL A 443 17.86 -2.74 27.89
N ARG A 444 17.65 -1.53 27.37
CA ARG A 444 18.36 -1.01 26.19
C ARG A 444 19.87 -1.09 26.40
N GLN A 445 20.36 -0.59 27.52
CA GLN A 445 21.78 -0.58 27.84
C GLN A 445 22.36 -1.99 28.01
N ALA A 446 21.61 -2.94 28.59
CA ALA A 446 22.01 -4.35 28.67
C ALA A 446 22.15 -5.00 27.28
N VAL A 447 21.15 -4.82 26.40
CA VAL A 447 21.18 -5.36 25.02
C VAL A 447 22.31 -4.73 24.19
N PHE A 448 22.51 -3.42 24.27
CA PHE A 448 23.60 -2.75 23.56
C PHE A 448 24.99 -3.17 24.07
N THR A 449 25.13 -3.47 25.36
CA THR A 449 26.39 -3.99 25.93
C THR A 449 26.65 -5.42 25.47
N PHE A 450 25.62 -6.27 25.48
CA PHE A 450 25.70 -7.66 25.02
C PHE A 450 26.06 -7.78 23.53
N LEU A 451 25.41 -7.02 22.65
CA LEU A 451 25.70 -7.05 21.21
C LEU A 451 27.12 -6.58 20.88
N ARG A 452 27.65 -5.58 21.61
CA ARG A 452 29.05 -5.13 21.45
C ARG A 452 30.07 -6.18 21.90
N ALA A 453 29.74 -6.99 22.90
CA ALA A 453 30.59 -8.09 23.34
C ALA A 453 30.61 -9.29 22.37
N LEU A 454 29.76 -9.29 21.34
CA LEU A 454 29.77 -10.23 20.22
C LEU A 454 30.50 -9.68 18.97
N ASP A 455 31.25 -8.58 19.14
CA ASP A 455 31.89 -7.79 18.07
C ASP A 455 30.90 -7.24 17.02
N LEU A 456 29.68 -6.92 17.46
CA LEU A 456 28.62 -6.32 16.63
C LEU A 456 28.40 -4.84 16.99
N ARG A 457 27.86 -4.10 16.01
CA ARG A 457 27.57 -2.67 16.11
C ARG A 457 26.06 -2.45 16.20
N PRO A 458 25.49 -2.35 17.42
CA PRO A 458 24.08 -2.04 17.58
C PRO A 458 23.81 -0.57 17.21
N LEU A 459 22.85 -0.35 16.31
CA LEU A 459 22.37 0.95 15.83
C LEU A 459 21.04 1.32 16.51
N GLN A 460 20.91 2.58 16.93
CA GLN A 460 19.65 3.13 17.44
C GLN A 460 18.80 3.72 16.31
N TRP A 461 17.51 3.94 16.58
CA TRP A 461 16.60 4.64 15.66
C TRP A 461 17.17 5.98 15.17
N GLU A 462 17.71 6.79 16.08
CA GLU A 462 18.30 8.08 15.71
C GLU A 462 19.53 7.95 14.80
N ASP A 463 20.29 6.85 14.92
CA ASP A 463 21.47 6.63 14.07
C ASP A 463 21.00 6.36 12.64
N LEU A 464 19.96 5.54 12.46
CA LEU A 464 19.31 5.33 11.17
C LEU A 464 18.72 6.64 10.62
N VAL A 465 18.01 7.44 11.44
CA VAL A 465 17.48 8.76 11.04
C VAL A 465 18.60 9.68 10.55
N LYS A 466 19.69 9.82 11.29
CA LYS A 466 20.88 10.60 10.89
C LYS A 466 21.45 10.07 9.56
N MET A 467 21.49 8.75 9.38
CA MET A 467 21.97 8.10 8.14
C MET A 467 21.03 8.25 6.94
N THR A 468 19.72 8.53 7.13
CA THR A 468 18.82 8.86 5.99
C THR A 468 19.12 10.22 5.35
N GLY A 469 19.89 11.10 6.04
CA GLY A 469 20.13 12.48 5.60
C GLY A 469 18.90 13.41 5.65
N LYS A 470 17.74 12.92 6.10
CA LYS A 470 16.50 13.70 6.22
C LYS A 470 16.30 14.20 7.66
N PRO A 471 15.80 15.44 7.87
CA PRO A 471 15.48 15.94 9.21
C PRO A 471 14.21 15.32 9.81
N SER A 472 13.35 14.70 8.98
CA SER A 472 12.19 13.93 9.41
C SER A 472 11.83 12.89 8.31
N PRO A 473 12.50 11.73 8.29
CA PRO A 473 12.18 10.64 7.36
C PRO A 473 10.87 9.94 7.75
N PHE A 474 10.18 9.34 6.78
CA PHE A 474 9.00 8.52 7.06
C PHE A 474 9.40 7.21 7.77
N LEU A 475 8.55 6.68 8.65
CA LEU A 475 8.82 5.46 9.44
C LEU A 475 9.23 4.27 8.54
N GLY A 476 8.53 4.10 7.42
CA GLY A 476 8.84 3.09 6.41
C GLY A 476 10.15 3.35 5.66
N GLU A 477 10.57 4.61 5.48
CA GLU A 477 11.85 4.93 4.85
C GLU A 477 13.03 4.60 5.77
N VAL A 478 12.94 4.85 7.07
CA VAL A 478 14.02 4.50 8.01
C VAL A 478 14.21 2.98 8.06
N VAL A 479 13.12 2.21 8.11
CA VAL A 479 13.19 0.74 8.07
C VAL A 479 13.66 0.23 6.70
N ALA A 480 13.22 0.82 5.59
CA ALA A 480 13.70 0.46 4.25
C ALA A 480 15.17 0.84 4.00
N GLN A 481 15.66 1.96 4.54
CA GLN A 481 17.09 2.32 4.49
C GLN A 481 17.93 1.44 5.42
N SER A 482 17.36 0.91 6.50
CA SER A 482 18.04 -0.10 7.33
C SER A 482 18.42 -1.36 6.55
N MET A 483 17.71 -1.68 5.44
CA MET A 483 18.02 -2.79 4.55
C MET A 483 19.42 -2.71 3.91
N LEU A 484 19.92 -1.48 3.67
CA LEU A 484 21.25 -1.22 3.12
C LEU A 484 22.34 -1.13 4.20
N LEU A 485 21.95 -1.04 5.47
CA LEU A 485 22.81 -0.55 6.55
C LEU A 485 22.93 -1.52 7.73
N ALA A 486 22.01 -2.47 7.91
CA ALA A 486 22.02 -3.47 8.97
C ALA A 486 21.91 -4.91 8.44
N GLN A 487 22.68 -5.81 9.04
CA GLN A 487 22.69 -7.24 8.70
C GLN A 487 21.57 -8.02 9.40
N ALA A 488 21.17 -7.60 10.59
CA ALA A 488 20.08 -8.20 11.36
C ALA A 488 19.28 -7.14 12.13
N VAL A 489 18.05 -7.50 12.53
CA VAL A 489 17.20 -6.69 13.40
C VAL A 489 16.97 -7.44 14.71
N VAL A 490 17.17 -6.79 15.85
CA VAL A 490 16.84 -7.31 17.18
C VAL A 490 15.71 -6.47 17.76
N VAL A 491 14.54 -7.07 17.91
CA VAL A 491 13.37 -6.45 18.54
C VAL A 491 13.32 -6.87 20.00
N VAL A 492 13.32 -5.88 20.89
CA VAL A 492 13.29 -6.08 22.35
C VAL A 492 11.90 -5.76 22.87
N MET A 493 11.15 -6.79 23.27
CA MET A 493 9.83 -6.69 23.87
C MET A 493 9.95 -6.65 25.40
N THR A 494 9.42 -5.59 25.98
CA THR A 494 9.41 -5.28 27.42
C THR A 494 7.99 -4.94 27.87
N PRO A 495 7.53 -5.41 29.04
CA PRO A 495 6.27 -4.96 29.61
C PRO A 495 6.37 -3.48 30.00
N GLU A 496 5.69 -2.61 29.26
CA GLU A 496 5.76 -1.14 29.43
C GLU A 496 4.38 -0.48 29.46
N ASP A 497 3.44 -0.91 28.61
CA ASP A 497 2.07 -0.40 28.61
C ASP A 497 1.12 -1.43 29.24
N VAL A 498 0.19 -0.94 30.09
CA VAL A 498 -0.89 -1.75 30.68
C VAL A 498 -2.08 -1.78 29.73
N VAL A 499 -2.57 -2.97 29.41
CA VAL A 499 -3.71 -3.21 28.49
C VAL A 499 -4.71 -4.19 29.08
N HIS A 500 -5.92 -4.19 28.54
CA HIS A 500 -6.95 -5.22 28.72
C HIS A 500 -7.80 -5.24 27.44
N LEU A 501 -8.49 -6.34 27.16
CA LEU A 501 -9.53 -6.36 26.13
C LEU A 501 -10.71 -5.48 26.61
N HIS A 502 -11.52 -4.93 25.68
CA HIS A 502 -12.72 -4.19 26.05
C HIS A 502 -13.78 -5.18 26.60
N PRO A 503 -14.44 -4.92 27.74
CA PRO A 503 -15.37 -5.89 28.36
C PRO A 503 -16.47 -6.40 27.44
N ASP A 504 -17.03 -5.53 26.59
CA ASP A 504 -18.10 -5.87 25.63
C ASP A 504 -17.62 -6.82 24.49
N LEU A 505 -16.32 -7.11 24.41
CA LEU A 505 -15.71 -8.03 23.45
C LEU A 505 -15.29 -9.38 24.08
N TYR A 506 -15.55 -9.59 25.38
CA TYR A 506 -15.17 -10.83 26.06
C TYR A 506 -16.04 -12.01 25.58
N GLU A 507 -15.42 -13.09 25.10
CA GLU A 507 -16.15 -14.32 24.79
C GLU A 507 -16.53 -15.12 26.07
N PRO A 508 -17.55 -16.01 26.02
CA PRO A 508 -17.98 -16.78 27.19
C PRO A 508 -16.94 -17.74 27.80
N GLN A 509 -15.80 -17.95 27.13
CA GLN A 509 -14.64 -18.69 27.61
C GLN A 509 -13.34 -17.87 27.50
N GLU A 510 -13.43 -16.54 27.62
CA GLU A 510 -12.28 -15.64 27.47
C GLU A 510 -11.10 -16.00 28.38
N SER A 511 -9.88 -15.89 27.84
CA SER A 511 -8.67 -16.28 28.54
C SER A 511 -8.33 -15.30 29.67
N SER A 512 -7.70 -15.81 30.73
CA SER A 512 -7.28 -14.98 31.87
C SER A 512 -6.18 -13.94 31.55
N ALA A 513 -5.54 -14.05 30.37
CA ALA A 513 -4.57 -13.08 29.83
C ALA A 513 -5.22 -11.96 29.01
N GLU A 514 -6.47 -12.14 28.59
CA GLU A 514 -7.28 -11.18 27.80
C GLU A 514 -8.26 -10.43 28.70
N ALA A 515 -8.98 -11.16 29.57
CA ALA A 515 -10.04 -10.65 30.44
C ALA A 515 -9.53 -9.85 31.67
N ARG A 516 -8.21 -9.68 31.83
CA ARG A 516 -7.57 -8.97 32.94
C ARG A 516 -6.68 -7.86 32.40
N ARG A 517 -6.30 -6.93 33.29
CA ARG A 517 -5.14 -6.09 33.02
C ARG A 517 -3.91 -6.98 32.87
N ALA A 518 -3.18 -6.76 31.79
CA ALA A 518 -1.92 -7.40 31.45
C ALA A 518 -0.95 -6.34 30.95
N LEU A 519 0.34 -6.68 30.90
CA LEU A 519 1.38 -5.80 30.36
C LEU A 519 1.69 -6.18 28.91
N GLN A 520 2.18 -5.23 28.11
CA GLN A 520 2.69 -5.48 26.76
C GLN A 520 3.82 -4.51 26.40
N ALA A 521 4.53 -4.84 25.31
CA ALA A 521 5.39 -3.91 24.61
C ALA A 521 4.61 -2.69 24.08
N ARG A 522 5.30 -1.55 24.05
CA ARG A 522 4.82 -0.29 23.46
C ARG A 522 4.24 -0.51 22.04
N PRO A 523 3.11 0.11 21.66
CA PRO A 523 2.59 0.05 20.29
C PRO A 523 3.60 0.37 19.20
N ASN A 524 4.52 1.31 19.45
CA ASN A 524 5.68 1.58 18.56
C ASN A 524 6.51 0.32 18.30
N VAL A 525 6.93 -0.39 19.35
CA VAL A 525 7.70 -1.65 19.25
C VAL A 525 6.90 -2.74 18.55
N LEU A 526 5.58 -2.81 18.75
CA LEU A 526 4.71 -3.78 18.05
C LEU A 526 4.58 -3.46 16.55
N LEU A 527 4.47 -2.19 16.18
CA LEU A 527 4.43 -1.73 14.78
C LEU A 527 5.79 -1.93 14.09
N GLU A 528 6.87 -1.54 14.76
CA GLU A 528 8.25 -1.72 14.29
C GLU A 528 8.62 -3.21 14.17
N LEU A 529 8.10 -4.08 15.05
CA LEU A 529 8.18 -5.53 14.93
C LEU A 529 7.44 -6.03 13.67
N GLY A 530 6.21 -5.57 13.43
CA GLY A 530 5.45 -5.91 12.23
C GLY A 530 6.18 -5.49 10.95
N MET A 531 6.78 -4.28 10.94
CA MET A 531 7.58 -3.79 9.82
C MET A 531 8.88 -4.59 9.63
N ALA A 532 9.59 -4.92 10.71
CA ALA A 532 10.79 -5.75 10.67
C ALA A 532 10.49 -7.17 10.15
N LEU A 533 9.37 -7.76 10.57
CA LEU A 533 8.92 -9.07 10.07
C LEU A 533 8.44 -9.03 8.62
N ALA A 534 7.82 -7.95 8.17
CA ALA A 534 7.40 -7.78 6.77
C ALA A 534 8.59 -7.57 5.81
N VAL A 535 9.63 -6.85 6.26
CA VAL A 535 10.79 -6.49 5.42
C VAL A 535 11.93 -7.52 5.54
N HIS A 536 12.16 -8.07 6.73
CA HIS A 536 13.29 -8.96 7.06
C HIS A 536 12.85 -10.16 7.93
N PRO A 537 11.88 -10.99 7.49
CA PRO A 537 11.33 -12.08 8.30
C PRO A 537 12.39 -13.05 8.84
N ASP A 538 13.43 -13.32 8.06
CA ASP A 538 14.44 -14.35 8.37
C ASP A 538 15.74 -13.78 8.96
N ARG A 539 15.80 -12.45 9.14
CA ARG A 539 16.90 -11.73 9.82
C ARG A 539 16.43 -10.92 11.04
N THR A 540 15.15 -11.08 11.43
CA THR A 540 14.55 -10.43 12.61
C THR A 540 14.52 -11.40 13.79
N LEU A 541 15.12 -11.00 14.90
CA LEU A 541 15.16 -11.74 16.16
C LEU A 541 14.25 -11.03 17.17
N ILE A 542 13.37 -11.79 17.82
CA ILE A 542 12.52 -11.28 18.91
C ILE A 542 13.13 -11.71 20.25
N MET A 543 13.52 -10.73 21.07
CA MET A 543 13.88 -10.90 22.48
C MET A 543 12.69 -10.51 23.36
N LEU A 544 12.34 -11.39 24.30
CA LEU A 544 11.25 -11.19 25.25
C LEU A 544 11.81 -11.10 26.67
N ILE A 545 11.60 -9.97 27.35
CA ILE A 545 12.12 -9.69 28.70
C ILE A 545 10.92 -9.37 29.60
N GLY A 546 10.84 -10.03 30.77
CA GLY A 546 9.64 -9.97 31.62
C GLY A 546 8.45 -10.76 31.09
N ASP A 547 7.34 -10.70 31.83
CA ASP A 547 6.06 -11.30 31.43
C ASP A 547 5.10 -10.24 30.88
N GLN A 548 4.43 -10.62 29.79
CA GLN A 548 3.47 -9.81 29.06
C GLN A 548 2.41 -10.71 28.40
N ARG A 549 1.28 -10.12 28.03
CA ARG A 549 0.21 -10.77 27.27
C ARG A 549 0.78 -11.44 26.00
N PRO A 550 0.41 -12.70 25.69
CA PRO A 550 0.75 -13.31 24.42
C PRO A 550 0.18 -12.50 23.25
N VAL A 551 0.99 -12.21 22.24
CA VAL A 551 0.50 -11.68 20.96
C VAL A 551 0.23 -12.88 20.07
N THR A 552 -1.05 -13.22 19.92
CA THR A 552 -1.53 -14.48 19.34
C THR A 552 -1.02 -14.72 17.91
N ASP A 553 -0.93 -13.65 17.12
CA ASP A 553 -0.69 -13.71 15.67
C ASP A 553 0.73 -13.29 15.23
N LEU A 554 1.76 -13.56 16.03
CA LEU A 554 3.18 -13.37 15.63
C LEU A 554 3.66 -14.37 14.54
N GLY A 555 2.77 -14.81 13.64
CA GLY A 555 3.09 -15.67 12.49
C GLY A 555 3.79 -17.00 12.84
N GLY A 556 3.56 -17.53 14.04
CA GLY A 556 4.26 -18.71 14.56
C GLY A 556 5.77 -18.54 14.76
N ARG A 557 6.31 -17.31 14.70
CA ARG A 557 7.76 -17.03 14.77
C ARG A 557 8.28 -17.27 16.19
N ASN A 558 9.34 -18.07 16.30
CA ASN A 558 10.01 -18.36 17.56
C ASN A 558 10.72 -17.11 18.12
N TYR A 559 10.33 -16.63 19.30
CA TYR A 559 11.10 -15.63 20.07
C TYR A 559 12.22 -16.28 20.92
N VAL A 560 13.00 -15.48 21.65
CA VAL A 560 13.88 -15.93 22.74
C VAL A 560 13.46 -15.16 24.00
N ARG A 561 12.95 -15.89 25.01
CA ARG A 561 12.76 -15.32 26.34
C ARG A 561 14.11 -15.21 27.06
N VAL A 562 14.40 -14.03 27.61
CA VAL A 562 15.55 -13.76 28.46
C VAL A 562 15.26 -14.32 29.85
N THR A 563 16.18 -15.14 30.34
CA THR A 563 16.12 -15.81 31.64
C THR A 563 17.32 -15.41 32.48
N GLY A 564 17.30 -15.71 33.79
CA GLY A 564 18.48 -15.60 34.65
C GLY A 564 19.61 -16.60 34.33
N THR A 565 19.48 -17.40 33.26
CA THR A 565 20.48 -18.40 32.83
C THR A 565 21.20 -17.95 31.56
N PRO A 566 22.49 -18.28 31.33
CA PRO A 566 23.21 -17.85 30.12
C PRO A 566 22.64 -18.39 28.79
N ASP A 567 21.74 -19.38 28.81
CA ASP A 567 21.24 -20.08 27.61
C ASP A 567 20.62 -19.16 26.55
N PHE A 568 19.97 -18.07 26.98
CA PHE A 568 19.37 -17.11 26.04
C PHE A 568 20.44 -16.40 25.20
N ARG A 569 21.63 -16.16 25.78
CA ARG A 569 22.76 -15.51 25.10
C ARG A 569 23.29 -16.39 23.97
N VAL A 570 23.44 -17.68 24.24
CA VAL A 570 23.85 -18.69 23.24
C VAL A 570 22.80 -18.78 22.11
N LYS A 571 21.51 -18.77 22.46
CA LYS A 571 20.40 -18.76 21.48
C LYS A 571 20.40 -17.52 20.59
N ILE A 572 20.66 -16.33 21.15
CA ILE A 572 20.76 -15.09 20.36
C ILE A 572 22.03 -15.06 19.50
N ALA A 573 23.20 -15.39 20.04
CA ALA A 573 24.45 -15.45 19.29
C ALA A 573 24.36 -16.38 18.07
N ASN A 574 23.78 -17.57 18.23
CA ASN A 574 23.56 -18.50 17.12
C ASN A 574 22.53 -17.99 16.09
N ARG A 575 21.46 -17.31 16.52
CA ARG A 575 20.48 -16.70 15.59
C ARG A 575 21.05 -15.50 14.83
N LEU A 576 21.88 -14.67 15.45
CA LEU A 576 22.58 -13.57 14.78
C LEU A 576 23.57 -14.10 13.74
N ARG A 577 24.25 -15.21 14.03
CA ARG A 577 25.13 -15.91 13.08
C ARG A 577 24.35 -16.49 11.90
N LEU A 578 23.16 -17.05 12.13
CA LEU A 578 22.23 -17.48 11.07
C LEU A 578 21.68 -16.30 10.24
N ALA A 579 21.48 -15.13 10.85
CA ALA A 579 21.12 -13.89 10.14
C ALA A 579 22.30 -13.27 9.36
N GLY A 580 23.50 -13.87 9.38
CA GLY A 580 24.67 -13.46 8.62
C GLY A 580 25.63 -12.51 9.35
N CYS A 581 25.43 -12.23 10.64
CA CYS A 581 26.39 -11.42 11.40
C CYS A 581 27.68 -12.20 11.71
N PRO A 582 28.86 -11.56 11.69
CA PRO A 582 30.14 -12.18 12.04
C PRO A 582 30.31 -12.24 13.57
N VAL A 583 29.42 -12.98 14.23
CA VAL A 583 29.32 -13.06 15.70
C VAL A 583 30.58 -13.68 16.30
N ASP A 584 31.38 -12.87 16.99
CA ASP A 584 32.46 -13.36 17.84
C ASP A 584 31.88 -14.02 19.10
N THR A 585 32.41 -15.19 19.44
CA THR A 585 32.10 -15.92 20.67
C THR A 585 33.38 -16.55 21.25
N THR A 586 34.55 -15.96 20.96
CA THR A 586 35.82 -16.30 21.60
C THR A 586 35.84 -15.80 23.04
N GLY A 587 36.55 -16.54 23.92
CA GLY A 587 36.48 -16.31 25.36
C GLY A 587 35.08 -16.54 25.95
N THR A 588 34.85 -16.01 27.16
CA THR A 588 33.62 -16.23 27.95
C THR A 588 32.87 -14.94 28.31
N ASP A 589 33.47 -13.77 28.12
CA ASP A 589 32.99 -12.52 28.71
C ASP A 589 31.64 -12.06 28.11
N TRP A 590 31.36 -12.46 26.87
CA TRP A 590 30.05 -12.27 26.22
C TRP A 590 28.89 -13.03 26.92
N LEU A 591 29.20 -14.05 27.74
CA LEU A 591 28.21 -14.77 28.56
C LEU A 591 27.77 -13.99 29.81
N THR A 592 28.48 -12.91 30.18
CA THR A 592 28.15 -12.03 31.30
C THR A 592 27.92 -10.57 30.87
N ALA A 593 28.33 -10.18 29.66
CA ALA A 593 28.21 -8.82 29.13
C ALA A 593 26.76 -8.29 29.11
N GLY A 594 26.53 -7.16 29.78
CA GLY A 594 25.19 -6.59 29.98
C GLY A 594 24.42 -7.32 31.09
N ASP A 595 23.96 -6.57 32.09
CA ASP A 595 23.18 -7.13 33.19
C ASP A 595 21.72 -7.36 32.76
N PHE A 596 21.30 -8.62 32.78
CA PHE A 596 19.90 -9.03 32.55
C PHE A 596 19.24 -9.60 33.82
N THR A 597 19.92 -9.52 34.97
CA THR A 597 19.52 -10.17 36.22
C THR A 597 18.72 -9.25 37.13
N ALA A 598 19.08 -7.96 37.22
CA ALA A 598 18.40 -6.95 38.03
C ALA A 598 17.45 -6.03 37.21
N LEU A 599 16.93 -6.51 36.08
CA LEU A 599 16.06 -5.72 35.21
C LEU A 599 14.64 -5.65 35.76
N THR A 600 14.18 -4.44 36.11
CA THR A 600 12.81 -4.20 36.61
C THR A 600 11.70 -4.71 35.67
N ALA A 601 11.99 -4.90 34.38
CA ALA A 601 11.10 -5.54 33.42
C ALA A 601 10.61 -6.93 33.87
N HIS A 602 11.40 -7.69 34.62
CA HIS A 602 11.02 -9.01 35.13
C HIS A 602 9.96 -8.94 36.24
N ASP A 603 9.92 -7.83 36.99
CA ASP A 603 9.12 -7.69 38.22
C ASP A 603 7.85 -6.82 38.06
N ARG A 604 7.55 -6.34 36.84
CA ARG A 604 6.40 -5.45 36.59
C ARG A 604 5.07 -6.20 36.69
N THR A 605 4.08 -5.55 37.29
CA THR A 605 2.68 -6.03 37.39
C THR A 605 1.69 -5.02 36.79
N PRO A 606 0.51 -5.47 36.30
CA PRO A 606 -0.52 -4.61 35.67
C PRO A 606 -1.39 -3.78 36.65
#